data_AF-A0A1H9H7U5-F1
#
_entry.id   AF-A0A1H9H7U5-F1
#
_cell.length_a   1.000
_cell.length_b   1.000
_cell.length_c   1.000
_cell.angle_alpha   90.00
_cell.angle_beta   90.00
_cell.angle_gamma   90.00
#
_symmetry.space_group_name_H-M   'P 1'
#
loop_
_entity.id
_entity.type
_entity.pdbx_description
1 polymer ?
#
loop_
_entity_poly.entity_id
_entity_poly.type
_entity_poly.pdbx_seq_one_letter_code
_entity_poly.pdbx_strand_id
1 'polypeptide(L)'
;MRNRMIAAAVAFGIALAGGAAVAAPATAAPASAATSNSKAWGNFFKGRTDLTLDPAAAAALTSLGVKVKPVFAGKTGSAISFAIVGDPTDGTIEHVGGLVLQAGHTRLYLTNYTIDLNRGVLSGLVNFRQRADLFTIGAATPQGVTLALTPGAASVLNSTFGVTAFTAGLVIGYGNPVLR
;
A
#
# COMPACT_ATOMS: atom_id res chain seq x y z
N MET A 1 4.37 -32.99 40.08
CA MET A 1 3.79 -33.55 38.84
C MET A 1 4.84 -33.36 37.74
N ARG A 2 5.66 -34.39 37.46
CA ARG A 2 5.51 -35.39 36.37
C ARG A 2 5.50 -34.70 34.98
N ASN A 3 6.62 -34.78 34.25
CA ASN A 3 6.84 -35.69 33.09
C ASN A 3 6.18 -35.12 31.81
N ARG A 4 6.74 -35.05 30.59
CA ARG A 4 7.79 -35.81 29.86
C ARG A 4 8.01 -35.08 28.52
N MET A 5 9.26 -34.91 28.06
CA MET A 5 9.88 -35.59 26.90
C MET A 5 9.04 -35.71 25.61
N ILE A 6 9.54 -35.10 24.51
CA ILE A 6 9.81 -35.81 23.24
C ILE A 6 11.16 -35.31 22.69
N ALA A 7 12.04 -36.26 22.42
CA ALA A 7 13.33 -36.13 21.76
C ALA A 7 13.27 -36.73 20.35
N ALA A 8 14.12 -36.26 19.45
CA ALA A 8 14.73 -37.00 18.32
C ALA A 8 15.91 -36.12 17.82
N ALA A 9 17.19 -36.40 18.14
CA ALA A 9 18.09 -37.42 17.55
C ALA A 9 18.12 -37.33 16.01
N VAL A 10 19.25 -37.09 15.32
CA VAL A 10 20.39 -38.00 15.06
C VAL A 10 21.52 -37.15 14.43
N ALA A 11 22.69 -37.00 15.07
CA ALA A 11 24.00 -37.65 14.83
C ALA A 11 24.69 -37.39 13.47
N PHE A 12 25.90 -36.80 13.49
CA PHE A 12 27.19 -37.46 13.14
C PHE A 12 28.36 -36.46 13.06
N GLY A 13 29.54 -36.88 13.53
CA GLY A 13 30.83 -36.43 12.97
C GLY A 13 31.71 -35.54 13.85
N ILE A 14 32.56 -36.16 14.68
CA ILE A 14 33.83 -35.56 15.11
C ILE A 14 34.89 -35.95 14.08
N ALA A 15 35.55 -34.97 13.48
CA ALA A 15 36.83 -35.15 12.79
C ALA A 15 37.76 -33.97 13.13
N LEU A 16 38.83 -34.27 13.86
CA LEU A 16 40.02 -33.43 13.98
C LEU A 16 40.75 -33.39 12.64
N ALA A 17 41.05 -32.19 12.13
CA ALA A 17 42.21 -31.93 11.27
C ALA A 17 42.44 -30.41 11.17
N GLY A 18 43.69 -30.00 11.29
CA GLY A 18 44.11 -28.60 11.42
C GLY A 18 43.96 -27.74 10.16
N GLY A 19 44.12 -26.44 10.37
CA GLY A 19 44.13 -25.43 9.32
C GLY A 19 43.76 -24.08 9.90
N ALA A 20 44.77 -23.27 10.20
CA ALA A 20 44.59 -21.87 10.58
C ALA A 20 43.94 -21.11 9.42
N ALA A 21 42.63 -20.84 9.52
CA ALA A 21 41.93 -19.91 8.66
C ALA A 21 41.60 -18.67 9.49
N VAL A 22 42.31 -17.59 9.21
CA VAL A 22 42.08 -16.25 9.72
C VAL A 22 40.60 -15.87 9.53
N ALA A 23 39.89 -15.68 10.65
CA ALA A 23 38.52 -15.20 10.65
C ALA A 23 38.49 -13.76 10.12
N ALA A 24 37.90 -13.57 8.96
CA ALA A 24 37.53 -12.24 8.47
C ALA A 24 36.51 -11.64 9.46
N PRO A 25 36.70 -10.39 9.95
CA PRO A 25 35.67 -9.73 10.71
C PRO A 25 34.49 -9.47 9.77
N ALA A 26 33.36 -10.14 10.03
CA ALA A 26 32.08 -9.76 9.44
C ALA A 26 31.74 -8.37 9.98
N THR A 27 31.99 -7.34 9.17
CA THR A 27 31.57 -5.97 9.45
C THR A 27 30.05 -5.97 9.47
N ALA A 28 29.47 -6.02 10.67
CA ALA A 28 28.05 -5.81 10.89
C ALA A 28 27.71 -4.43 10.33
N ALA A 29 26.98 -4.41 9.21
CA ALA A 29 26.41 -3.18 8.70
C ALA A 29 25.53 -2.57 9.80
N PRO A 30 25.70 -1.29 10.15
CA PRO A 30 24.76 -0.64 11.04
C PRO A 30 23.39 -0.73 10.38
N ALA A 31 22.46 -1.43 11.04
CA ALA A 31 21.05 -1.27 10.76
C ALA A 31 20.74 0.21 10.97
N SER A 32 20.63 0.96 9.87
CA SER A 32 20.05 2.29 9.88
C SER A 32 18.59 2.14 10.31
N ALA A 33 18.39 2.06 11.62
CA ALA A 33 17.14 2.45 12.23
C ALA A 33 16.94 3.90 11.82
N ALA A 34 16.16 4.10 10.76
CA ALA A 34 15.69 5.40 10.37
C ALA A 34 14.84 5.92 11.53
N THR A 35 15.49 6.62 12.45
CA THR A 35 14.84 7.46 13.45
C THR A 35 14.24 8.62 12.66
N SER A 36 13.13 8.37 11.97
CA SER A 36 12.34 9.43 11.39
C SER A 36 11.86 10.29 12.56
N ASN A 37 12.42 11.48 12.64
CA ASN A 37 12.04 12.55 13.56
C ASN A 37 10.59 12.97 13.22
N SER A 38 9.62 12.13 13.57
CA SER A 38 8.19 12.34 13.32
C SER A 38 7.47 12.90 14.54
N LYS A 39 8.18 13.48 15.52
CA LYS A 39 7.61 13.77 16.85
C LYS A 39 6.68 14.99 16.93
N ALA A 40 6.78 15.95 16.01
CA ALA A 40 5.92 17.16 16.06
C ALA A 40 4.63 17.03 15.23
N TRP A 41 4.66 16.26 14.14
CA TRP A 41 3.51 16.00 13.27
C TRP A 41 2.87 14.62 13.50
N GLY A 42 3.60 13.67 14.09
CA GLY A 42 3.17 12.29 14.27
C GLY A 42 2.02 12.07 15.26
N ASN A 43 1.62 13.10 16.00
CA ASN A 43 0.47 13.06 16.91
C ASN A 43 -0.85 13.45 16.21
N PHE A 44 -0.78 14.12 15.05
CA PHE A 44 -1.95 14.42 14.23
C PHE A 44 -2.34 13.25 13.33
N PHE A 45 -1.35 12.47 12.90
CA PHE A 45 -1.61 11.30 12.06
C PHE A 45 -1.81 10.06 12.92
N LYS A 46 -2.99 9.43 12.78
CA LYS A 46 -3.33 8.17 13.44
C LYS A 46 -2.66 6.95 12.80
N GLY A 47 -1.89 7.16 11.73
CA GLY A 47 -1.19 6.11 11.00
C GLY A 47 -0.86 6.51 9.56
N ARG A 48 -0.54 5.51 8.75
CA ARG A 48 -0.36 5.65 7.31
C ARG A 48 -1.01 4.49 6.57
N THR A 49 -1.31 4.65 5.29
CA THR A 49 -1.74 3.56 4.42
C THR A 49 -0.80 3.47 3.23
N ASP A 50 -0.17 2.32 3.07
CA ASP A 50 0.74 2.05 1.97
C ASP A 50 -0.03 1.40 0.82
N LEU A 51 -0.13 2.11 -0.31
CA LEU A 51 -0.78 1.65 -1.53
C LEU A 51 0.28 1.08 -2.49
N THR A 52 0.19 -0.21 -2.76
CA THR A 52 0.99 -0.88 -3.77
C THR A 52 0.15 -1.09 -5.02
N LEU A 53 0.55 -0.49 -6.14
CA LEU A 53 -0.12 -0.75 -7.42
C LEU A 53 0.15 -2.18 -7.85
N ASP A 54 -0.89 -2.84 -8.35
CA ASP A 54 -0.73 -4.15 -8.96
C ASP A 54 0.09 -4.00 -10.25
N PRO A 55 1.13 -4.83 -10.48
CA PRO A 55 2.00 -4.69 -11.63
C PRO A 55 1.27 -4.90 -12.97
N ALA A 56 0.26 -5.76 -13.02
CA ALA A 56 -0.55 -5.96 -14.23
C ALA A 56 -1.46 -4.75 -14.47
N ALA A 57 -2.06 -4.19 -13.42
CA ALA A 57 -2.85 -2.96 -13.53
C ALA A 57 -1.98 -1.76 -13.93
N ALA A 58 -0.79 -1.61 -13.34
CA ALA A 58 0.16 -0.56 -13.69
C ALA A 58 0.66 -0.70 -15.14
N ALA A 59 0.89 -1.92 -15.61
CA ALA A 59 1.25 -2.18 -17.00
C ALA A 59 0.10 -1.84 -17.96
N ALA A 60 -1.14 -2.21 -17.63
CA ALA A 60 -2.32 -1.86 -18.41
C ALA A 60 -2.53 -0.34 -18.49
N LEU A 61 -2.45 0.36 -17.34
CA LEU A 61 -2.49 1.82 -17.27
C LEU A 61 -1.41 2.46 -18.15
N THR A 62 -0.18 1.96 -18.06
CA THR A 62 0.94 2.46 -18.85
C THR A 62 0.73 2.22 -20.36
N SER A 63 0.20 1.04 -20.73
CA SER A 63 -0.14 0.71 -22.11
C SER A 63 -1.25 1.60 -22.68
N LEU A 64 -2.16 2.08 -21.82
CA LEU A 64 -3.19 3.05 -22.15
C LEU A 64 -2.68 4.49 -22.14
N GLY A 65 -1.41 4.72 -21.82
CA GLY A 65 -0.80 6.05 -21.70
C GLY A 65 -1.21 6.81 -20.44
N VAL A 66 -1.85 6.13 -19.47
CA VAL A 66 -2.32 6.70 -18.20
C VAL A 66 -1.19 6.62 -17.17
N LYS A 67 -0.70 7.79 -16.75
CA LYS A 67 0.32 7.96 -15.71
C LYS A 67 -0.35 8.27 -14.38
N VAL A 68 -0.02 7.50 -13.34
CA VAL A 68 -0.47 7.76 -11.97
C VAL A 68 0.61 8.54 -11.23
N LYS A 69 0.27 9.71 -10.68
CA LYS A 69 1.17 10.54 -9.88
C LYS A 69 0.58 10.79 -8.50
N PRO A 70 1.32 10.55 -7.40
CA PRO A 70 0.89 10.95 -6.08
C PRO A 70 0.90 12.48 -5.92
N VAL A 71 -0.06 13.01 -5.16
CA VAL A 71 -0.16 14.42 -4.78
C VAL A 71 -0.36 14.49 -3.28
N PHE A 72 0.47 15.27 -2.58
CA PHE A 72 0.48 15.33 -1.10
C PHE A 72 0.52 13.95 -0.42
N ALA A 73 1.11 12.95 -1.09
CA ALA A 73 1.33 11.62 -0.56
C ALA A 73 2.85 11.34 -0.50
N GLY A 74 3.25 10.58 0.51
CA GLY A 74 4.62 10.11 0.66
C GLY A 74 4.90 8.91 -0.24
N LYS A 75 6.16 8.46 -0.25
CA LYS A 75 6.57 7.23 -0.91
C LYS A 75 7.34 6.37 0.09
N THR A 76 6.93 5.12 0.25
CA THR A 76 7.64 4.13 1.06
C THR A 76 8.11 3.01 0.14
N GLY A 77 9.40 3.04 -0.23
CA GLY A 77 9.94 2.12 -1.22
C GLY A 77 9.25 2.28 -2.58
N SER A 78 8.56 1.23 -3.04
CA SER A 78 7.75 1.23 -4.27
C SER A 78 6.27 1.58 -4.05
N ALA A 79 5.82 1.67 -2.79
CA ALA A 79 4.44 1.97 -2.44
C ALA A 79 4.21 3.49 -2.24
N ILE A 80 2.97 3.92 -2.49
CA ILE A 80 2.51 5.28 -2.24
C ILE A 80 1.93 5.34 -0.84
N SER A 81 2.48 6.17 0.03
CA SER A 81 2.05 6.27 1.43
C SER A 81 1.13 7.45 1.63
N PHE A 82 -0.10 7.19 2.07
CA PHE A 82 -1.07 8.20 2.45
C PHE A 82 -1.11 8.34 3.97
N ALA A 83 -1.10 9.57 4.47
CA ALA A 83 -1.15 9.81 5.91
C ALA A 83 -2.61 9.77 6.39
N ILE A 84 -2.88 9.02 7.46
CA ILE A 84 -4.21 8.91 8.06
C ILE A 84 -4.39 10.06 9.03
N VAL A 85 -5.38 10.91 8.80
CA VAL A 85 -5.71 12.07 9.66
C VAL A 85 -7.00 11.91 10.45
N GLY A 86 -7.92 11.07 9.96
CA GLY A 86 -9.19 10.83 10.62
C GLY A 86 -9.08 9.92 11.82
N ASP A 87 -10.19 9.77 12.55
CA ASP A 87 -10.30 8.86 13.68
C ASP A 87 -10.86 7.50 13.22
N PRO A 88 -10.01 6.46 13.05
CA PRO A 88 -10.47 5.15 12.58
C PRO A 88 -11.48 4.46 13.51
N THR A 89 -11.69 4.97 14.73
CA THR A 89 -12.67 4.42 15.68
C THR A 89 -14.12 4.67 15.29
N ASP A 90 -14.38 5.64 14.40
CA ASP A 90 -15.73 5.92 13.87
C ASP A 90 -16.14 4.98 12.71
N GLY A 91 -15.24 4.07 12.31
CA GLY A 91 -15.44 3.17 11.18
C GLY A 91 -15.02 3.75 9.84
N THR A 92 -14.39 4.92 9.81
CA THR A 92 -13.85 5.55 8.61
C THR A 92 -12.37 5.90 8.76
N ILE A 93 -11.60 5.70 7.70
CA ILE A 93 -10.18 6.06 7.65
C ILE A 93 -10.03 7.18 6.65
N GLU A 94 -9.78 8.39 7.14
CA GLU A 94 -9.62 9.58 6.32
C GLU A 94 -8.14 9.85 6.05
N HIS A 95 -7.81 10.14 4.79
CA HIS A 95 -6.44 10.34 4.35
C HIS A 95 -6.22 11.75 3.81
N VAL A 96 -5.04 12.28 4.08
CA VAL A 96 -4.50 13.42 3.34
C VAL A 96 -3.70 12.92 2.15
N GLY A 97 -3.96 13.53 1.00
CA GLY A 97 -3.29 13.23 -0.25
C GLY A 97 -4.25 12.96 -1.39
N GLY A 98 -3.68 12.53 -2.50
CA GLY A 98 -4.39 12.24 -3.71
C GLY A 98 -3.55 11.53 -4.76
N LEU A 99 -4.22 11.11 -5.83
CA LEU A 99 -3.61 10.63 -7.06
C LEU A 99 -4.07 11.50 -8.21
N VAL A 100 -3.15 11.79 -9.12
CA VAL A 100 -3.45 12.40 -10.41
C VAL A 100 -3.24 11.35 -11.48
N LEU A 101 -4.30 11.02 -12.19
CA LEU A 101 -4.22 10.21 -13.40
C LEU A 101 -4.11 11.15 -14.59
N GLN A 102 -3.04 11.00 -15.36
CA GLN A 102 -2.77 11.82 -16.53
C GLN A 102 -2.64 10.94 -17.76
N ALA A 103 -3.46 11.19 -18.79
CA ALA A 103 -3.34 10.56 -20.10
C ALA A 103 -3.18 11.66 -21.16
N GLY A 104 -1.99 11.76 -21.77
CA GLY A 104 -1.65 12.87 -22.67
C GLY A 104 -1.86 14.24 -22.00
N HIS A 105 -2.83 15.00 -22.52
CA HIS A 105 -3.20 16.34 -22.04
C HIS A 105 -4.27 16.32 -20.93
N THR A 106 -4.98 15.21 -20.76
CA THR A 106 -6.08 15.09 -19.79
C THR A 106 -5.53 14.73 -18.41
N ARG A 107 -6.05 15.38 -17.36
CA ARG A 107 -5.67 15.15 -15.97
C ARG A 107 -6.91 14.99 -15.11
N LEU A 108 -6.96 13.91 -14.34
CA LEU A 108 -7.99 13.65 -13.35
C LEU A 108 -7.36 13.68 -11.96
N TYR A 109 -7.85 14.60 -11.13
CA TYR A 109 -7.41 14.72 -9.74
C TYR A 109 -8.35 13.91 -8.86
N LEU A 110 -7.81 12.98 -8.08
CA LEU A 110 -8.53 12.23 -7.07
C LEU A 110 -7.89 12.55 -5.73
N THR A 111 -8.61 13.21 -4.84
CA THR A 111 -8.05 13.72 -3.57
C THR A 111 -9.00 13.45 -2.42
N ASN A 112 -8.49 13.64 -1.19
CA ASN A 112 -9.30 13.55 0.04
C ASN A 112 -10.00 12.18 0.15
N TYR A 113 -9.19 11.14 0.19
CA TYR A 113 -9.69 9.77 0.26
C TYR A 113 -10.27 9.49 1.64
N THR A 114 -11.38 8.77 1.65
CA THR A 114 -12.04 8.28 2.86
C THR A 114 -12.38 6.82 2.61
N ILE A 115 -11.85 5.95 3.44
CA ILE A 115 -12.21 4.53 3.47
C ILE A 115 -13.32 4.36 4.49
N ASP A 116 -14.49 3.90 4.06
CA ASP A 116 -15.57 3.49 4.94
C ASP A 116 -15.44 1.97 5.19
N LEU A 117 -15.11 1.60 6.43
CA LEU A 117 -14.92 0.20 6.83
C LEU A 117 -16.26 -0.53 7.00
N ASN A 118 -17.35 0.18 7.29
CA ASN A 118 -18.68 -0.41 7.42
C ASN A 118 -19.23 -0.80 6.04
N ARG A 119 -18.98 0.02 5.03
CA ARG A 119 -19.38 -0.23 3.64
C ARG A 119 -18.34 -1.00 2.84
N GLY A 120 -17.08 -1.01 3.28
CA GLY A 120 -15.96 -1.59 2.54
C GLY A 120 -15.67 -0.83 1.24
N VAL A 121 -15.79 0.49 1.24
CA VAL A 121 -15.58 1.32 0.04
C VAL A 121 -14.60 2.45 0.32
N LEU A 122 -13.83 2.81 -0.70
CA LEU A 122 -12.95 3.98 -0.71
C LEU A 122 -13.58 5.04 -1.61
N SER A 123 -13.98 6.15 -1.00
CA SER A 123 -14.55 7.31 -1.68
C SER A 123 -13.54 8.45 -1.72
N GLY A 124 -13.63 9.32 -2.72
CA GLY A 124 -12.74 10.48 -2.84
C GLY A 124 -13.33 11.58 -3.71
N LEU A 125 -12.74 12.77 -3.64
CA LEU A 125 -13.10 13.90 -4.48
C LEU A 125 -12.50 13.75 -5.87
N VAL A 126 -13.38 13.71 -6.87
CA VAL A 126 -13.04 13.76 -8.29
C VAL A 126 -13.00 15.21 -8.73
N ASN A 127 -11.85 15.62 -9.28
CA ASN A 127 -11.56 16.96 -9.77
C ASN A 127 -11.89 18.08 -8.75
N PHE A 128 -11.73 17.79 -7.45
CA PHE A 128 -12.06 18.68 -6.33
C PHE A 128 -13.53 19.17 -6.28
N ARG A 129 -14.45 18.51 -7.00
CA ARG A 129 -15.86 18.97 -7.14
C ARG A 129 -16.89 17.99 -6.60
N GLN A 130 -16.69 16.71 -6.84
CA GLN A 130 -17.71 15.68 -6.57
C GLN A 130 -17.06 14.52 -5.83
N ARG A 131 -17.64 14.12 -4.70
CA ARG A 131 -17.21 12.91 -4.00
C ARG A 131 -17.91 11.71 -4.61
N ALA A 132 -17.15 10.69 -4.97
CA ALA A 132 -17.66 9.45 -5.54
C ALA A 132 -16.98 8.25 -4.89
N ASP A 133 -17.67 7.11 -4.89
CA ASP A 133 -17.10 5.84 -4.49
C ASP A 133 -16.15 5.37 -5.59
N LEU A 134 -14.85 5.33 -5.30
CA LEU A 134 -13.79 5.09 -6.28
C LEU A 134 -13.42 3.62 -6.36
N PHE A 135 -13.23 3.01 -5.20
CA PHE A 135 -12.82 1.62 -5.08
C PHE A 135 -13.68 0.88 -4.06
N THR A 136 -13.85 -0.41 -4.28
CA THR A 136 -14.36 -1.37 -3.31
C THR A 136 -13.18 -2.09 -2.69
N ILE A 137 -13.27 -2.33 -1.38
CA ILE A 137 -12.30 -3.06 -0.61
C ILE A 137 -12.71 -4.52 -0.65
N GLY A 138 -11.84 -5.35 -1.23
CA GLY A 138 -12.06 -6.77 -1.35
C GLY A 138 -11.30 -7.57 -0.29
N ALA A 139 -10.89 -8.77 -0.66
CA ALA A 139 -10.24 -9.71 0.25
C ALA A 139 -8.90 -9.16 0.78
N ALA A 140 -8.60 -9.47 2.03
CA ALA A 140 -7.28 -9.29 2.60
C ALA A 140 -6.32 -10.33 2.01
N THR A 141 -5.20 -9.85 1.49
CA THR A 141 -4.10 -10.66 0.93
C THR A 141 -2.82 -10.39 1.72
N PRO A 142 -1.76 -11.20 1.57
CA PRO A 142 -0.46 -10.93 2.18
C PRO A 142 0.14 -9.57 1.79
N GLN A 143 -0.27 -8.99 0.65
CA GLN A 143 0.16 -7.66 0.21
C GLN A 143 -0.69 -6.50 0.76
N GLY A 144 -1.84 -6.79 1.38
CA GLY A 144 -2.83 -5.81 1.83
C GLY A 144 -4.25 -6.15 1.35
N VAL A 145 -5.20 -5.24 1.53
CA VAL A 145 -6.56 -5.40 1.03
C VAL A 145 -6.65 -5.00 -0.44
N THR A 146 -7.31 -5.82 -1.26
CA THR A 146 -7.48 -5.52 -2.69
C THR A 146 -8.38 -4.30 -2.89
N LEU A 147 -7.97 -3.39 -3.76
CA LEU A 147 -8.75 -2.23 -4.16
C LEU A 147 -9.25 -2.42 -5.59
N ALA A 148 -10.54 -2.70 -5.72
CA ALA A 148 -11.19 -2.97 -7.00
C ALA A 148 -12.04 -1.76 -7.43
N LEU A 149 -11.94 -1.38 -8.70
CA LEU A 149 -12.60 -0.20 -9.24
C LEU A 149 -14.13 -0.34 -9.19
N THR A 150 -14.85 0.70 -8.74
CA THR A 150 -16.33 0.69 -8.78
C THR A 150 -16.83 0.90 -10.20
N PRO A 151 -18.08 0.47 -10.53
CA PRO A 151 -18.69 0.78 -11.82
C PRO A 151 -18.77 2.29 -12.11
N GLY A 152 -19.09 3.09 -11.10
CA GLY A 152 -19.16 4.54 -11.22
C GLY A 152 -17.80 5.16 -11.54
N ALA A 153 -16.75 4.74 -10.83
CA ALA A 153 -15.40 5.23 -11.07
C ALA A 153 -14.85 4.79 -12.43
N ALA A 154 -15.10 3.53 -12.82
CA ALA A 154 -14.76 3.01 -14.13
C ALA A 154 -15.40 3.85 -15.24
N SER A 155 -16.69 4.17 -15.11
CA SER A 155 -17.40 5.01 -16.08
C SER A 155 -16.83 6.42 -16.13
N VAL A 156 -16.52 7.04 -14.99
CA VAL A 156 -15.92 8.39 -14.94
C VAL A 156 -14.54 8.39 -15.59
N LEU A 157 -13.70 7.38 -15.31
CA LEU A 157 -12.37 7.24 -15.89
C LEU A 157 -12.44 7.01 -17.40
N ASN A 158 -13.31 6.11 -17.85
CA ASN A 158 -13.56 5.83 -19.26
C ASN A 158 -14.03 7.09 -20.00
N SER A 159 -15.01 7.82 -19.46
CA SER A 159 -15.49 9.07 -20.05
C SER A 159 -14.42 10.18 -20.04
N THR A 160 -13.60 10.26 -18.99
CA THR A 160 -12.55 11.28 -18.88
C THR A 160 -11.42 11.03 -19.88
N PHE A 161 -11.00 9.77 -20.02
CA PHE A 161 -9.86 9.40 -20.86
C PHE A 161 -10.25 8.93 -22.26
N GLY A 162 -11.54 8.79 -22.56
CA GLY A 162 -12.04 8.30 -23.85
C GLY A 162 -11.69 6.83 -24.10
N VAL A 163 -11.59 6.02 -23.05
CA VAL A 163 -11.23 4.59 -23.12
C VAL A 163 -12.38 3.72 -22.61
N THR A 164 -12.35 2.43 -22.90
CA THR A 164 -13.30 1.43 -22.37
C THR A 164 -12.60 0.34 -21.55
N ALA A 165 -11.30 0.51 -21.29
CA ALA A 165 -10.47 -0.47 -20.64
C ALA A 165 -10.69 -0.54 -19.12
N PHE A 166 -11.22 0.52 -18.49
CA PHE A 166 -11.56 0.47 -17.07
C PHE A 166 -12.87 -0.28 -16.90
N THR A 167 -12.80 -1.45 -16.28
CA THR A 167 -13.95 -2.27 -15.94
C THR A 167 -14.21 -2.25 -14.44
N ALA A 168 -15.47 -2.37 -14.04
CA ALA A 168 -15.82 -2.57 -12.65
C ALA A 168 -15.18 -3.87 -12.14
N GLY A 169 -14.68 -3.86 -10.91
CA GLY A 169 -13.97 -5.01 -10.33
C GLY A 169 -12.50 -5.10 -10.72
N LEU A 170 -12.00 -4.20 -11.60
CA LEU A 170 -10.57 -4.16 -11.93
C LEU A 170 -9.76 -3.80 -10.69
N VAL A 171 -8.92 -4.73 -10.24
CA VAL A 171 -8.02 -4.51 -9.10
C VAL A 171 -6.88 -3.59 -9.53
N ILE A 172 -6.79 -2.41 -8.92
CA ILE A 172 -5.74 -1.44 -9.22
C ILE A 172 -4.51 -1.67 -8.34
N GLY A 173 -4.71 -2.28 -7.17
CA GLY A 173 -3.64 -2.54 -6.23
C GLY A 173 -4.12 -2.99 -4.86
N TYR A 174 -3.23 -2.88 -3.90
CA TYR A 174 -3.38 -3.35 -2.53
C TYR A 174 -3.11 -2.21 -1.56
N GLY A 175 -4.06 -1.95 -0.67
CA GLY A 175 -3.89 -0.99 0.42
C GLY A 175 -3.51 -1.71 1.71
N ASN A 176 -2.47 -1.25 2.40
CA ASN A 176 -2.12 -1.75 3.72
C ASN A 176 -2.14 -0.61 4.76
N PRO A 177 -3.21 -0.48 5.57
CA PRO A 177 -3.27 0.51 6.63
C PRO A 177 -2.41 0.08 7.83
N VAL A 178 -1.44 0.91 8.19
CA VAL A 178 -0.61 0.81 9.39
C VAL A 178 -1.04 1.90 10.36
N LEU A 179 -1.88 1.53 11.33
CA LEU A 179 -2.29 2.41 12.42
C LEU A 179 -1.16 2.54 13.46
N ARG A 180 -1.12 3.66 14.17
CA ARG A 180 -0.08 4.01 15.14
C ARG A 180 -0.55 3.88 16.58
#